data_AF-A0A0X7A5X3-F1
#
_entry.id   AF-A0A0X7A5X3-F1
#
_cell.length_a   1.000
_cell.length_b   1.000
_cell.length_c   1.000
_cell.angle_alpha   90.00
_cell.angle_beta   90.00
_cell.angle_gamma   90.00
#
_symmetry.space_group_name_H-M   'P 1'
#
loop_
_entity.id
_entity.type
_entity.pdbx_description
1 polymer ?
#
loop_
_entity_poly.entity_id
_entity_poly.type
_entity_poly.pdbx_seq_one_letter_code
_entity_poly.pdbx_strand_id
1 'polypeptide(L)'
;MTAAEILDVLIAGCDDSMIWASELALSTGARRCDFWTITPWQSKGYLATAYEIKVSRADYRRDTHEKQREARLFSDRFYYVTPAGMLKPQEIPDWAGLIEISDGNRKIVIPAPLRDKDAPSWELIVSLLRNSGQIRRDADLIRKERDSLRYQVRKAAEKIREEGKLPWQFGIHGH
;
A
#
# COMPACT_ATOMS: atom_id res chain seq x y z
N MET A 1 -1.00 -15.63 -4.96
CA MET A 1 -0.70 -14.26 -4.53
C MET A 1 -1.82 -13.35 -5.00
N THR A 2 -2.41 -12.58 -4.09
CA THR A 2 -3.50 -11.64 -4.35
C THR A 2 -2.97 -10.21 -4.45
N ALA A 3 -3.81 -9.27 -4.91
CA ALA A 3 -3.44 -7.86 -4.97
C ALA A 3 -3.28 -7.27 -3.56
N ALA A 4 -4.10 -7.70 -2.60
CA ALA A 4 -4.00 -7.30 -1.21
C ALA A 4 -2.67 -7.75 -0.58
N GLU A 5 -2.24 -8.99 -0.81
CA GLU A 5 -0.94 -9.49 -0.31
C GLU A 5 0.23 -8.69 -0.90
N ILE A 6 0.16 -8.29 -2.18
CA ILE A 6 1.18 -7.43 -2.80
C ILE A 6 1.17 -6.04 -2.15
N LEU A 7 -0.02 -5.47 -1.95
CA LEU A 7 -0.18 -4.16 -1.32
C LEU A 7 0.39 -4.15 0.11
N ASP A 8 0.15 -5.19 0.90
CA ASP A 8 0.70 -5.33 2.25
C ASP A 8 2.23 -5.31 2.25
N VAL A 9 2.86 -6.01 1.29
CA VAL A 9 4.32 -6.00 1.12
C VAL A 9 4.84 -4.60 0.73
N LEU A 10 4.11 -3.87 -0.12
CA LEU A 10 4.48 -2.50 -0.50
C LEU A 10 4.38 -1.54 0.69
N ILE A 11 3.31 -1.63 1.47
CA ILE A 11 3.10 -0.83 2.69
C ILE A 11 4.17 -1.14 3.73
N ALA A 12 4.45 -2.43 3.99
CA ALA A 12 5.50 -2.84 4.92
C ALA A 12 6.90 -2.37 4.50
N GLY A 13 7.11 -2.14 3.20
CA GLY A 13 8.35 -1.60 2.64
C GLY A 13 8.46 -0.07 2.65
N CYS A 14 7.48 0.65 3.22
CA CYS A 14 7.54 2.09 3.44
C CYS A 14 8.09 2.40 4.83
N ASP A 15 9.03 3.35 4.91
CA ASP A 15 9.49 3.87 6.21
C ASP A 15 8.49 4.89 6.80
N ASP A 16 8.65 5.21 8.08
CA ASP A 16 7.78 6.12 8.82
C ASP A 16 7.75 7.56 8.27
N SER A 17 8.72 7.93 7.41
CA SER A 17 8.79 9.25 6.80
C SER A 17 8.10 9.31 5.44
N MET A 18 7.86 8.17 4.81
CA MET A 18 7.27 8.11 3.48
C MET A 18 5.76 8.34 3.56
N ILE A 19 5.27 9.28 2.76
CA ILE A 19 3.84 9.49 2.58
C ILE A 19 3.37 8.49 1.52
N TRP A 20 2.29 7.77 1.79
CA TRP A 20 1.73 6.80 0.86
C TRP A 20 0.20 6.84 0.86
N ALA A 21 -0.38 6.35 -0.23
CA ALA A 21 -1.81 6.17 -0.41
C ALA A 21 -2.08 4.92 -1.25
N SER A 22 -3.10 4.15 -0.88
CA SER A 22 -3.65 3.07 -1.70
C SER A 22 -4.92 3.52 -2.40
N GLU A 23 -5.22 2.96 -3.57
CA GLU A 23 -6.45 3.25 -4.33
C GLU A 23 -6.66 4.76 -4.58
N LEU A 24 -5.57 5.47 -4.87
CA LEU A 24 -5.52 6.93 -4.97
C LEU A 24 -6.12 7.41 -6.29
N ALA A 25 -7.17 8.21 -6.23
CA ALA A 25 -7.68 8.90 -7.42
C ALA A 25 -6.74 10.07 -7.78
N LEU A 26 -6.22 10.08 -9.00
CA LEU A 26 -5.26 11.10 -9.45
C LEU A 26 -5.93 12.33 -10.10
N SER A 27 -7.15 12.16 -10.62
CA SER A 27 -8.03 13.24 -11.09
C SER A 27 -9.52 12.88 -10.93
N THR A 28 -10.42 13.84 -11.14
CA THR A 28 -11.87 13.64 -11.04
C THR A 28 -12.39 12.70 -12.13
N GLY A 29 -12.91 11.54 -11.72
CA GLY A 29 -13.44 10.52 -12.64
C GLY A 29 -12.37 9.61 -13.25
N ALA A 30 -11.09 9.85 -12.95
CA ALA A 30 -10.02 8.96 -13.36
C ALA A 30 -9.97 7.66 -12.55
N ARG A 31 -9.35 6.65 -13.18
CA ARG A 31 -9.01 5.39 -12.53
C ARG A 31 -8.03 5.65 -11.39
N ARG A 32 -8.18 4.86 -10.33
CA ARG A 32 -7.34 4.91 -9.14
C ARG A 32 -6.01 4.24 -9.43
N CYS A 33 -4.94 4.80 -8.86
CA CYS A 33 -3.64 4.15 -8.78
C CYS A 33 -3.65 3.21 -7.59
N ASP A 34 -3.25 1.94 -7.78
CA ASP A 34 -3.34 0.91 -6.74
C ASP A 34 -2.53 1.31 -5.49
N PHE A 35 -1.30 1.80 -5.71
CA PHE A 35 -0.46 2.32 -4.63
C PHE A 35 0.43 3.45 -5.12
N TRP A 36 0.56 4.49 -4.30
CA TRP A 36 1.33 5.68 -4.63
C TRP A 36 2.11 6.17 -3.42
N THR A 37 3.35 6.61 -3.62
CA THR A 37 4.21 7.13 -2.56
C THR A 37 4.85 8.46 -2.94
N ILE A 38 5.20 9.27 -1.93
CA ILE A 38 6.05 10.45 -2.07
C ILE A 38 6.97 10.62 -0.88
N THR A 39 8.23 10.96 -1.16
CA THR A 39 9.21 11.30 -0.12
C THR A 39 9.10 12.79 0.26
N PRO A 40 9.12 13.16 1.56
CA PRO A 40 8.94 14.55 1.99
C PRO A 40 10.21 15.42 1.88
N TRP A 41 11.26 14.90 1.24
CA TRP A 41 12.58 15.52 1.25
C TRP A 41 12.79 16.43 0.04
N GLN A 42 12.84 17.75 0.28
CA GLN A 42 13.09 18.75 -0.77
C GLN A 42 14.40 18.48 -1.52
N SER A 43 15.46 18.08 -0.80
CA SER A 43 16.78 17.78 -1.37
C SER A 43 16.76 16.62 -2.38
N LYS A 44 15.70 15.80 -2.37
CA LYS A 44 15.49 14.70 -3.32
C LYS A 44 14.45 15.04 -4.38
N GLY A 45 13.91 16.26 -4.40
CA GLY A 45 12.90 16.69 -5.38
C GLY A 45 11.50 16.11 -5.13
N TYR A 46 11.20 15.72 -3.88
CA TYR A 46 9.93 15.09 -3.50
C TYR A 46 9.58 13.90 -4.40
N LEU A 47 10.45 12.90 -4.45
CA LEU A 47 10.28 11.74 -5.35
C LEU A 47 8.95 11.06 -5.08
N ALA A 48 8.11 11.02 -6.11
CA ALA A 48 6.82 10.37 -6.17
C ALA A 48 6.89 9.13 -7.05
N THR A 49 6.29 8.03 -6.61
CA THR A 49 6.29 6.77 -7.34
C THR A 49 4.88 6.19 -7.39
N ALA A 50 4.42 5.87 -8.59
CA ALA A 50 3.19 5.11 -8.82
C ALA A 50 3.53 3.61 -8.95
N TYR A 51 2.67 2.77 -8.36
CA TYR A 51 2.75 1.33 -8.40
C TYR A 51 1.43 0.78 -8.90
N GLU A 52 1.46 0.07 -10.02
CA GLU A 52 0.31 -0.61 -10.61
C GLU A 52 0.45 -2.12 -10.39
N ILE A 53 -0.45 -2.69 -9.60
CA ILE A 53 -0.44 -4.09 -9.19
C ILE A 53 -1.13 -4.92 -10.27
N LYS A 54 -0.42 -5.89 -10.84
CA LYS A 54 -0.99 -6.87 -11.79
C LYS A 54 -0.83 -8.28 -11.27
N VAL A 55 -1.96 -8.94 -11.00
CA VAL A 55 -2.00 -10.33 -10.49
C VAL A 55 -2.21 -11.36 -11.59
N SER A 56 -2.46 -10.93 -12.83
CA SER A 56 -2.55 -11.83 -13.98
C SER A 56 -2.05 -11.20 -15.27
N ARG A 57 -1.56 -12.03 -16.21
CA ARG A 57 -1.17 -11.56 -17.55
C ARG A 57 -2.34 -10.99 -18.36
N ALA A 58 -3.57 -11.41 -18.05
CA ALA A 58 -4.76 -10.86 -18.70
C ALA A 58 -5.04 -9.44 -18.22
N ASP A 59 -4.82 -9.18 -16.93
CA ASP A 59 -4.95 -7.85 -16.34
C ASP A 59 -3.91 -6.87 -16.92
N TYR A 60 -2.63 -7.30 -16.98
CA TYR A 60 -1.57 -6.53 -17.65
C TYR A 60 -1.91 -6.15 -19.10
N ARG A 61 -2.44 -7.11 -19.88
CA ARG A 61 -2.80 -6.88 -21.30
C ARG A 61 -3.96 -5.91 -21.50
N ARG A 62 -4.80 -5.68 -20.49
CA ARG A 62 -5.91 -4.73 -20.56
C ARG A 62 -5.48 -3.31 -20.24
N ASP A 63 -4.23 -3.12 -19.83
CA ASP A 63 -3.74 -1.83 -19.45
C ASP A 63 -3.42 -0.97 -20.67
N THR A 64 -3.73 0.32 -20.61
CA THR A 64 -3.60 1.21 -21.76
C THR A 64 -2.84 2.47 -21.39
N HIS A 65 -2.17 3.06 -22.39
CA HIS A 65 -1.37 4.27 -22.20
C HIS A 65 -2.18 5.44 -21.61
N GLU A 66 -3.46 5.51 -21.96
CA GLU A 66 -4.42 6.49 -21.45
C GLU A 66 -4.71 6.27 -19.96
N LYS A 67 -4.94 5.02 -19.53
CA LYS A 67 -5.16 4.68 -18.11
C LYS A 67 -3.98 5.07 -17.23
N GLN A 68 -2.78 4.96 -17.78
CA GLN A 68 -1.52 5.22 -17.06
C GLN A 68 -1.03 6.65 -17.23
N ARG A 69 -1.74 7.50 -17.97
CA ARG A 69 -1.30 8.87 -18.26
C ARG A 69 -1.12 9.67 -16.98
N GLU A 70 -2.11 9.64 -16.09
CA GLU A 70 -2.08 10.45 -14.87
C GLU A 70 -1.08 9.92 -13.84
N ALA A 71 -0.97 8.60 -13.71
CA ALA A 71 0.03 7.98 -12.84
C ALA A 71 1.44 8.41 -13.23
N ARG A 72 1.72 8.53 -14.54
CA ARG A 72 2.99 9.06 -15.06
C ARG A 72 3.11 10.58 -14.96
N LEU A 73 1.99 11.31 -15.03
CA LEU A 73 2.00 12.77 -14.96
C LEU A 73 2.39 13.26 -13.56
N PHE A 74 1.90 12.57 -12.53
CA PHE A 74 2.11 12.97 -11.13
C PHE A 74 3.15 12.13 -10.38
N SER A 75 3.98 11.35 -11.08
CA SER A 75 5.03 10.52 -10.47
C SER A 75 6.33 10.57 -11.26
N ASP A 76 7.46 10.65 -10.56
CA ASP A 76 8.78 10.58 -11.20
C ASP A 76 9.12 9.16 -11.66
N ARG A 77 8.48 8.16 -11.06
CA ARG A 77 8.66 6.74 -11.38
C ARG A 77 7.32 6.03 -11.47
N PHE A 78 7.27 5.03 -12.33
CA PHE A 78 6.14 4.11 -12.45
C PHE A 78 6.65 2.68 -12.43
N TYR A 79 6.06 1.84 -11.59
CA TYR A 79 6.35 0.41 -11.52
C TYR A 79 5.10 -0.41 -11.78
N TYR A 80 5.24 -1.45 -12.61
CA TYR A 80 4.37 -2.61 -12.47
C TYR A 80 4.86 -3.46 -11.30
N VAL A 81 3.92 -3.94 -10.48
CA VAL A 81 4.19 -4.84 -9.37
C VAL A 81 3.44 -6.14 -9.59
N THR A 82 4.16 -7.26 -9.69
CA THR A 82 3.57 -8.55 -10.04
C THR A 82 4.10 -9.68 -9.16
N PRO A 83 3.42 -10.83 -9.10
CA PRO A 83 4.04 -12.06 -8.62
C PRO A 83 5.31 -12.37 -9.43
N ALA A 84 6.31 -12.96 -8.77
CA ALA A 84 7.56 -13.33 -9.42
C ALA A 84 7.35 -14.25 -10.64
N GLY A 85 8.05 -13.96 -11.73
CA GLY A 85 8.00 -14.71 -12.98
C GLY A 85 6.73 -14.48 -13.82
N MET A 86 5.81 -13.60 -13.41
CA MET A 86 4.55 -13.39 -14.15
C MET A 86 4.76 -12.66 -15.49
N LEU A 87 5.58 -11.61 -15.48
CA LEU A 87 5.93 -10.79 -16.64
C LEU A 87 7.41 -10.96 -16.96
N LYS A 88 7.73 -10.98 -18.25
CA LYS A 88 9.12 -10.98 -18.69
C LYS A 88 9.63 -9.54 -18.79
N PRO A 89 10.91 -9.28 -18.49
CA PRO A 89 11.49 -7.95 -18.59
C PRO A 89 11.26 -7.25 -19.94
N GLN A 90 11.28 -8.01 -21.04
CA GLN A 90 11.10 -7.48 -22.40
C GLN A 90 9.67 -7.03 -22.70
N GLU A 91 8.70 -7.39 -21.86
CA GLU A 91 7.29 -6.98 -22.02
C GLU A 91 7.05 -5.60 -21.40
N ILE A 92 7.97 -5.13 -20.55
CA ILE A 92 7.82 -3.90 -19.78
C ILE A 92 8.23 -2.71 -20.66
N PRO A 93 7.39 -1.67 -20.76
CA PRO A 93 7.73 -0.47 -21.49
C PRO A 93 9.01 0.18 -20.95
N ASP A 94 9.78 0.82 -21.82
CA ASP A 94 11.03 1.52 -21.50
C ASP A 94 10.88 2.59 -20.41
N TRP A 95 9.70 3.18 -20.30
CA TRP A 95 9.36 4.20 -19.30
C TRP A 95 8.97 3.65 -17.93
N ALA A 96 8.76 2.34 -17.80
CA ALA A 96 8.29 1.68 -16.58
C ALA A 96 9.37 0.79 -15.95
N GLY A 97 9.28 0.61 -14.64
CA GLY A 97 10.01 -0.43 -13.94
C GLY A 97 9.15 -1.67 -13.68
N LEU A 98 9.80 -2.72 -13.20
CA LEU A 98 9.17 -3.96 -12.77
C LEU A 98 9.66 -4.34 -11.37
N ILE A 99 8.71 -4.55 -10.47
CA ILE A 99 8.92 -5.14 -9.15
C ILE A 99 8.22 -6.48 -9.11
N GLU A 100 8.95 -7.51 -8.69
CA GLU A 100 8.40 -8.83 -8.44
C GLU A 100 8.27 -9.08 -6.93
N ILE A 101 7.15 -9.68 -6.54
CA ILE A 101 6.87 -10.09 -5.18
C ILE A 101 6.91 -11.62 -5.08
N SER A 102 7.64 -12.12 -4.10
CA SER A 102 7.72 -13.54 -3.73
C SER A 102 8.03 -13.66 -2.24
N ASP A 103 7.37 -14.57 -1.54
CA ASP A 103 7.67 -14.90 -0.13
C ASP A 103 7.74 -13.65 0.78
N GLY A 104 6.79 -12.73 0.62
CA GLY A 104 6.72 -11.48 1.40
C GLY A 104 7.81 -10.45 1.08
N ASN A 105 8.67 -10.71 0.11
CA ASN A 105 9.78 -9.84 -0.27
C ASN A 105 9.54 -9.22 -1.65
N ARG A 106 10.02 -7.99 -1.82
CA ARG A 106 10.03 -7.29 -3.11
C ARG A 106 11.41 -7.32 -3.74
N LYS A 107 11.46 -7.53 -5.05
CA LYS A 107 12.67 -7.46 -5.87
C LYS A 107 12.45 -6.53 -7.05
N ILE A 108 13.30 -5.51 -7.19
CA ILE A 108 13.32 -4.67 -8.39
C ILE A 108 14.02 -5.47 -9.49
N VAL A 109 13.29 -5.83 -10.54
CA VAL A 109 13.80 -6.55 -11.71
C VAL A 109 14.24 -5.58 -12.79
N ILE A 110 13.43 -4.54 -13.01
CA ILE A 110 13.77 -3.42 -13.90
C ILE A 110 13.62 -2.13 -13.09
N PRO A 111 14.69 -1.32 -12.95
CA PRO A 111 14.56 -0.01 -12.32
C PRO A 111 13.71 0.91 -13.21
N ALA A 112 12.73 1.60 -12.63
CA ALA A 112 11.99 2.62 -13.37
C ALA A 112 12.89 3.82 -13.66
N PRO A 113 12.94 4.30 -14.91
CA PRO A 113 13.67 5.53 -15.22
C PRO A 113 13.05 6.72 -14.47
N LEU A 114 13.89 7.70 -14.14
CA LEU A 114 13.42 8.96 -13.57
C LEU A 114 12.80 9.82 -14.68
N ARG A 115 11.65 10.42 -14.38
CA ARG A 115 10.92 11.31 -15.29
C ARG A 115 10.51 12.58 -14.54
N ASP A 116 10.31 13.65 -15.29
CA ASP A 116 9.70 14.85 -14.73
C ASP A 116 8.22 14.59 -14.43
N LYS A 117 7.77 15.08 -13.28
CA LYS A 117 6.37 15.12 -12.87
C LYS A 117 5.84 16.55 -12.93
N ASP A 118 4.56 16.69 -13.22
CA ASP A 118 3.87 17.97 -13.19
C ASP A 118 3.58 18.41 -11.75
N ALA A 119 3.29 19.70 -11.59
CA ALA A 119 2.76 20.21 -10.34
C ALA A 119 1.45 19.48 -9.99
N PRO A 120 1.20 19.19 -8.69
CA PRO A 120 0.00 18.46 -8.30
C PRO A 120 -1.25 19.29 -8.62
N SER A 121 -2.28 18.64 -9.15
CA SER A 121 -3.59 19.26 -9.28
C SER A 121 -4.25 19.41 -7.90
N TRP A 122 -5.20 20.35 -7.78
CA TRP A 122 -6.02 20.45 -6.57
C TRP A 122 -6.80 19.16 -6.29
N GLU A 123 -7.18 18.43 -7.33
CA GLU A 123 -7.89 17.15 -7.22
C GLU A 123 -7.01 16.09 -6.56
N LEU A 124 -5.74 15.99 -7.00
CA LEU A 124 -4.75 15.11 -6.39
C LEU A 124 -4.53 15.46 -4.92
N ILE A 125 -4.38 16.75 -4.60
CA ILE A 125 -4.22 17.22 -3.22
C ILE A 125 -5.41 16.81 -2.36
N VAL A 126 -6.65 17.03 -2.83
CA VAL A 126 -7.87 16.65 -2.12
C VAL A 126 -7.95 15.13 -1.94
N SER A 127 -7.58 14.35 -2.96
CA SER A 127 -7.55 12.89 -2.92
C SER A 127 -6.59 12.37 -1.85
N LEU A 128 -5.37 12.90 -1.79
CA LEU A 128 -4.36 12.57 -0.79
C LEU A 128 -4.83 12.91 0.64
N LEU A 129 -5.42 14.09 0.84
CA LEU A 129 -5.94 14.52 2.15
C LEU A 129 -7.12 13.64 2.60
N ARG A 130 -7.98 13.22 1.68
CA ARG A 130 -9.09 12.30 1.99
C ARG A 130 -8.58 10.91 2.32
N ASN A 131 -7.63 10.39 1.55
CA ASN A 131 -7.03 9.07 1.75
C ASN A 131 -6.34 8.99 3.12
N SER A 132 -5.49 9.98 3.44
CA SER A 132 -4.83 10.06 4.75
C SER A 132 -5.83 10.22 5.92
N GLY A 133 -6.92 10.97 5.72
CA GLY A 133 -7.99 11.09 6.71
C GLY A 133 -8.83 9.82 6.90
N GLN A 134 -8.98 8.97 5.87
CA GLN A 134 -9.61 7.65 5.99
C GLN A 134 -8.71 6.70 6.76
N ILE A 135 -7.43 6.57 6.36
CA ILE A 135 -6.45 5.72 7.04
C ILE A 135 -6.36 6.05 8.53
N ARG A 136 -6.31 7.34 8.89
CA ARG A 136 -6.26 7.76 10.30
C ARG A 136 -7.51 7.34 11.08
N ARG A 137 -8.69 7.50 10.48
CA ARG A 137 -9.95 7.08 11.12
C ARG A 137 -10.01 5.57 11.32
N ASP A 138 -9.61 4.80 10.32
CA ASP A 138 -9.60 3.34 10.40
C ASP A 138 -8.61 2.86 11.47
N ALA A 139 -7.41 3.45 11.52
CA ALA A 139 -6.43 3.19 12.57
C ALA A 139 -6.96 3.52 13.98
N ASP A 140 -7.70 4.63 14.13
CA ASP A 140 -8.32 5.01 15.40
C ASP A 140 -9.45 4.05 15.80
N LEU A 141 -10.24 3.56 14.85
CA LEU A 141 -11.29 2.56 15.09
C LEU A 141 -10.69 1.22 15.53
N ILE A 142 -9.67 0.72 14.81
CA ILE A 142 -8.94 -0.50 15.15
C ILE A 142 -8.32 -0.38 16.55
N ARG A 143 -7.74 0.78 16.88
CA ARG A 143 -7.18 1.04 18.21
C ARG A 143 -8.25 0.94 19.30
N LYS A 144 -9.42 1.56 19.10
CA LYS A 144 -10.55 1.50 20.05
C LYS A 144 -11.08 0.09 20.22
N GLU A 145 -11.24 -0.67 19.14
CA GLU A 145 -11.71 -2.04 19.17
C GLU A 145 -10.72 -2.96 19.90
N ARG A 146 -9.43 -2.84 19.60
CA ARG A 146 -8.35 -3.55 20.31
C ARG A 146 -8.38 -3.27 21.81
N ASP A 147 -8.55 -2.02 22.21
CA ASP A 147 -8.58 -1.63 23.62
C ASP A 147 -9.83 -2.20 24.34
N SER A 148 -10.97 -2.24 23.65
CA SER A 148 -12.20 -2.89 24.13
C SER A 148 -12.03 -4.41 24.30
N LEU A 149 -11.45 -5.09 23.30
CA LEU A 149 -11.15 -6.52 23.36
C LEU A 149 -10.19 -6.85 24.50
N ARG A 150 -9.12 -6.06 24.66
CA ARG A 150 -8.17 -6.21 25.78
C ARG A 150 -8.87 -6.08 27.13
N TYR A 151 -9.79 -5.12 27.27
CA TYR A 151 -10.59 -4.96 28.49
C TYR A 151 -11.46 -6.19 28.76
N GLN A 152 -12.15 -6.72 27.76
CA GLN A 152 -12.98 -7.92 27.90
C GLN A 152 -12.15 -9.16 28.28
N VAL A 153 -11.01 -9.36 27.62
CA VAL A 153 -10.07 -10.45 27.95
C VAL A 153 -9.60 -10.34 29.40
N ARG A 154 -9.24 -9.13 29.87
CA ARG A 154 -8.84 -8.91 31.27
C ARG A 154 -9.97 -9.26 32.24
N LYS A 155 -11.19 -8.76 31.99
CA LYS A 155 -12.39 -9.06 32.79
C LYS A 155 -12.71 -10.55 32.84
N ALA A 156 -12.59 -11.26 31.71
CA ALA A 156 -12.79 -12.70 31.65
C ALA A 156 -11.72 -13.44 32.46
N ALA A 157 -10.44 -13.05 32.36
CA ALA A 157 -9.36 -13.62 33.13
C ALA A 157 -9.47 -13.35 34.65
N GLU A 158 -10.06 -12.23 35.06
CA GLU A 158 -10.42 -11.94 36.45
C GLU A 158 -11.51 -12.91 36.95
N LYS A 159 -12.63 -13.04 36.22
CA LYS A 159 -13.72 -13.96 36.57
C LYS A 159 -13.27 -15.43 36.64
N ILE A 160 -12.44 -15.87 35.69
CA ILE A 160 -11.88 -17.23 35.69
C ILE A 160 -11.07 -17.47 36.96
N ARG A 161 -10.27 -16.48 37.39
CA ARG A 161 -9.50 -16.54 38.64
C ARG A 161 -10.39 -16.56 39.88
N GLU A 162 -11.47 -15.79 39.91
CA GLU A 162 -12.47 -15.81 40.98
C GLU A 162 -13.16 -17.17 41.13
N GLU A 163 -13.37 -17.88 40.03
CA GLU A 163 -13.87 -19.28 40.02
C GLU A 163 -12.81 -20.32 40.42
N GLY A 164 -11.60 -19.90 40.83
CA GLY A 164 -10.50 -20.81 41.19
C GLY A 164 -9.88 -21.55 40.00
N LYS A 165 -10.25 -21.18 38.77
CA LYS A 165 -9.67 -21.71 37.54
C LYS A 165 -8.51 -20.83 37.10
N LEU A 166 -7.55 -21.42 36.41
CA LEU A 166 -6.35 -20.73 36.02
C LEU A 166 -6.41 -20.38 34.52
N PRO A 167 -6.23 -19.11 34.10
CA PRO A 167 -6.48 -18.65 32.73
C PRO A 167 -5.78 -19.46 31.62
N TRP A 168 -4.59 -20.00 31.89
CA TRP A 168 -3.83 -20.81 30.93
C TRP A 168 -4.51 -22.15 30.58
N GLN A 169 -5.42 -22.63 31.43
CA GLN A 169 -6.24 -23.82 31.15
C GLN A 169 -7.19 -23.61 29.96
N PHE A 170 -7.40 -22.35 29.56
CA PHE A 170 -8.22 -21.94 28.42
C PHE A 170 -7.40 -21.27 27.31
N GLY A 171 -6.07 -21.45 27.32
CA GLY A 171 -5.18 -20.81 26.34
C GLY A 171 -5.01 -19.29 26.52
N ILE A 172 -5.44 -18.74 27.67
CA ILE A 172 -5.25 -17.32 28.00
C ILE A 172 -3.94 -17.19 28.77
N HIS A 173 -2.89 -16.76 28.06
CA HIS A 173 -1.59 -16.49 28.66
C HIS A 173 -1.54 -15.04 29.13
N GLY A 174 -1.18 -14.82 30.40
CA GLY A 174 -0.90 -13.49 30.91
C GLY A 174 0.41 -12.96 30.31
N HIS A 175 0.44 -11.68 29.97
CA HIS A 175 1.69 -10.96 29.74
C HIS A 175 2.42 -10.71 31.06
#